data_AF-A0A7Y4RT82-F1
#
_entry.id   AF-A0A7Y4RT82-F1
#
_cell.length_a   1.000
_cell.length_b   1.000
_cell.length_c   1.000
_cell.angle_alpha   90.00
_cell.angle_beta   90.00
_cell.angle_gamma   90.00
#
_symmetry.space_group_name_H-M   'P 1'
#
loop_
_entity.id
_entity.type
_entity.pdbx_description
1 polymer ?
#
loop_
_entity_poly.entity_id
_entity_poly.type
_entity_poly.pdbx_seq_one_letter_code
_entity_poly.pdbx_strand_id
1 'polypeptide(L)'
;MRIALLVVALSVGTGCGEAKTAPGPDDCGIVPCGGPPSPVPRVQNLTIDDVGNAGNGTDLEVAFEYAGDLTLIREFRIVVTREGGGRLLVEQAAALSPDRYVAVVPTFGATRLTLPAGARDAQAELLQEGITYRAFVVSVSRLPYPRVSSGTESSRAITLAKTTLKITYLWNAGILIEDDTAKVVIDGLQRRTDGFFVDPPQEPRQNLESGMGAFANIRVALGTHIHEDHILAAAARDFLNLVPTAWFVGPTALVDLLNGLPRTVAPNVPRGQRATILVNGVRIGILHVRHFNQFGMDFGAIDNYAYLVELGGKKILHLGDVDVTTANLSGFGLAAEGIDIVVIPAFGTLLTAASRDVINATIAPDVVIATHLRAAEGVADSTQVKALYPNAIVFRTPLDVTRM
;
A
#
# COMPACT_ATOMS: atom_id res chain seq x y z
N MET A 1 -46.89 -16.93 23.53
CA MET A 1 -46.64 -15.94 24.61
C MET A 1 -45.83 -14.79 23.99
N ARG A 2 -46.43 -13.59 23.93
CA ARG A 2 -45.93 -12.29 23.41
C ARG A 2 -45.58 -12.28 21.90
N ILE A 3 -46.47 -11.94 20.96
CA ILE A 3 -47.37 -10.78 20.74
C ILE A 3 -46.60 -9.45 20.59
N ALA A 4 -46.56 -9.01 19.33
CA ALA A 4 -46.16 -7.69 18.85
C ALA A 4 -47.15 -6.61 19.32
N LEU A 5 -46.63 -5.45 19.70
CA LEU A 5 -47.44 -4.27 20.00
C LEU A 5 -47.14 -3.16 18.99
N LEU A 6 -48.17 -2.91 18.19
CA LEU A 6 -48.41 -1.73 17.35
C LEU A 6 -48.59 -0.50 18.26
N VAL A 7 -47.89 0.61 17.98
CA VAL A 7 -48.29 1.94 18.49
C VAL A 7 -48.26 2.97 17.36
N VAL A 8 -49.40 3.65 17.28
CA VAL A 8 -49.87 4.66 16.33
C VAL A 8 -49.25 6.03 16.63
N ALA A 9 -49.04 6.85 15.60
CA ALA A 9 -49.02 8.31 15.75
C ALA A 9 -49.94 8.95 14.70
N LEU A 10 -50.90 9.72 15.20
CA LEU A 10 -52.00 10.37 14.48
C LEU A 10 -51.49 11.43 13.48
N SER A 11 -52.21 11.58 12.36
CA SER A 11 -52.40 12.90 11.74
C SER A 11 -53.89 13.21 11.66
N VAL A 12 -54.28 14.29 12.35
CA VAL A 12 -55.63 14.86 12.38
C VAL A 12 -56.02 15.41 11.01
N GLY A 13 -57.22 15.04 10.55
CA GLY A 13 -57.89 15.64 9.42
C GLY A 13 -58.90 16.70 9.86
N THR A 14 -58.97 17.77 9.08
CA THR A 14 -60.15 18.61 8.82
C THR A 14 -60.12 18.82 7.30
N GLY A 15 -61.04 18.35 6.46
CA GLY A 15 -62.48 18.22 6.59
C GLY A 15 -63.14 19.34 5.78
N CYS A 16 -63.55 19.02 4.53
CA CYS A 16 -64.58 19.65 3.67
C CYS A 16 -64.65 18.76 2.41
N GLY A 17 -65.72 18.10 1.98
CA GLY A 17 -67.16 18.34 2.13
C GLY A 17 -67.74 18.75 0.76
N GLU A 18 -68.37 17.81 0.04
CA GLU A 18 -68.93 17.99 -1.32
C GLU A 18 -70.18 18.90 -1.40
N ALA A 19 -70.36 19.66 -2.50
CA ALA A 19 -71.67 20.01 -3.08
C ALA A 19 -71.56 20.54 -4.54
N LYS A 20 -72.54 20.16 -5.38
CA LYS A 20 -72.70 20.42 -6.83
C LYS A 20 -73.26 21.82 -7.15
N THR A 21 -72.83 22.42 -8.29
CA THR A 21 -73.65 23.10 -9.35
C THR A 21 -72.76 23.54 -10.54
N ALA A 22 -73.24 23.44 -11.78
CA ALA A 22 -72.60 23.96 -13.01
C ALA A 22 -73.22 25.32 -13.46
N PRO A 23 -72.77 25.96 -14.56
CA PRO A 23 -71.51 26.70 -14.74
C PRO A 23 -71.75 28.22 -14.92
N GLY A 24 -70.71 29.04 -14.68
CA GLY A 24 -70.68 30.46 -15.05
C GLY A 24 -69.31 30.80 -15.65
N PRO A 25 -69.23 31.68 -16.66
CA PRO A 25 -67.98 31.94 -17.35
C PRO A 25 -67.12 32.92 -16.56
N ASP A 26 -65.83 32.90 -16.88
CA ASP A 26 -64.83 33.92 -16.59
C ASP A 26 -63.92 33.67 -15.37
N ASP A 27 -62.73 33.19 -15.74
CA ASP A 27 -61.43 33.73 -15.31
C ASP A 27 -60.80 33.22 -14.01
N CYS A 28 -59.90 32.24 -14.15
CA CYS A 28 -58.52 32.37 -13.71
C CYS A 28 -57.67 31.26 -14.33
N GLY A 29 -56.58 31.68 -14.99
CA GLY A 29 -55.59 30.82 -15.62
C GLY A 29 -55.05 29.75 -14.69
N ILE A 30 -54.89 28.56 -15.27
CA ILE A 30 -54.27 27.38 -14.69
C ILE A 30 -52.87 27.75 -14.19
N VAL A 31 -52.68 27.84 -12.87
CA VAL A 31 -51.37 27.59 -12.26
C VAL A 31 -51.27 26.08 -12.10
N PRO A 32 -50.36 25.37 -12.81
CA PRO A 32 -50.14 23.98 -12.51
C PRO A 32 -49.58 23.93 -11.08
N CYS A 33 -50.32 23.30 -10.17
CA CYS A 33 -49.77 22.87 -8.90
C CYS A 33 -48.70 21.83 -9.21
N GLY A 34 -47.46 22.30 -9.39
CA GLY A 34 -46.29 21.44 -9.50
C GLY A 34 -46.23 20.56 -8.26
N GLY A 35 -46.06 19.25 -8.47
CA GLY A 35 -45.84 18.30 -7.39
C GLY A 35 -44.67 18.72 -6.49
N PRO A 36 -44.51 18.09 -5.31
CA PRO A 36 -43.41 18.43 -4.40
C PRO A 36 -42.08 18.43 -5.16
N PRO A 37 -41.21 19.44 -4.95
CA PRO A 37 -39.95 19.56 -5.68
C PRO A 37 -39.11 18.29 -5.49
N SER A 38 -38.50 17.82 -6.59
CA SER A 38 -37.62 16.65 -6.57
C SER A 38 -36.53 16.82 -5.50
N PRO A 39 -36.32 15.83 -4.61
CA PRO A 39 -35.31 15.93 -3.57
C PRO A 39 -33.91 16.10 -4.19
N VAL A 40 -33.09 16.96 -3.58
CA VAL A 40 -31.70 17.20 -3.99
C VAL A 40 -30.94 15.86 -3.99
N PRO A 41 -30.18 15.53 -5.06
CA PRO A 41 -29.45 14.27 -5.17
C PRO A 41 -28.56 14.00 -3.94
N ARG A 42 -28.63 12.77 -3.43
CA ARG A 42 -27.83 12.32 -2.28
C ARG A 42 -26.56 11.63 -2.73
N VAL A 43 -25.50 11.88 -1.96
CA VAL A 43 -24.22 11.18 -2.06
C VAL A 43 -24.37 9.76 -1.49
N GLN A 44 -23.70 8.80 -2.12
CA GLN A 44 -23.66 7.39 -1.76
C GLN A 44 -22.22 6.86 -1.93
N ASN A 45 -21.92 5.70 -1.34
CA ASN A 45 -20.63 5.03 -1.50
C ASN A 45 -19.41 5.92 -1.19
N LEU A 46 -19.52 6.76 -0.15
CA LEU A 46 -18.42 7.64 0.28
C LEU A 46 -17.31 6.82 0.93
N THR A 47 -16.14 6.82 0.31
CA THR A 47 -14.91 6.27 0.85
C THR A 47 -13.84 7.34 0.95
N ILE A 48 -12.93 7.11 1.91
CA ILE A 48 -11.66 7.84 1.98
C ILE A 48 -10.53 6.85 2.14
N ASP A 49 -9.41 7.16 1.49
CA ASP A 49 -8.21 6.35 1.46
C ASP A 49 -6.97 7.25 1.62
N ASP A 50 -5.97 6.74 2.32
CA ASP A 50 -4.66 7.36 2.41
C ASP A 50 -3.84 6.85 1.22
N VAL A 51 -3.46 7.77 0.33
CA VAL A 51 -2.83 7.50 -0.96
C VAL A 51 -1.48 8.19 -1.11
N GLY A 52 -1.05 8.93 -0.10
CA GLY A 52 0.14 9.78 -0.14
C GLY A 52 0.96 9.70 1.14
N ASN A 53 2.05 10.44 1.18
CA ASN A 53 2.98 10.51 2.32
C ASN A 53 3.66 11.88 2.41
N ALA A 54 3.02 12.92 1.86
CA ALA A 54 3.52 14.28 1.82
C ALA A 54 3.30 15.03 3.15
N GLY A 55 2.63 14.39 4.11
CA GLY A 55 2.20 14.92 5.39
C GLY A 55 1.20 16.06 5.29
N ASN A 56 0.34 16.04 4.27
CA ASN A 56 -0.62 17.12 4.00
C ASN A 56 -1.88 16.62 3.28
N GLY A 57 -2.73 17.53 2.81
CA GLY A 57 -4.00 17.18 2.18
C GLY A 57 -3.89 16.23 0.98
N THR A 58 -2.77 16.20 0.24
CA THR A 58 -2.60 15.29 -0.90
C THR A 58 -2.55 13.82 -0.53
N ASP A 59 -2.45 13.51 0.75
CA ASP A 59 -2.42 12.14 1.23
C ASP A 59 -3.84 11.57 1.34
N LEU A 60 -4.87 12.42 1.41
CA LEU A 60 -6.25 11.97 1.48
C LEU A 60 -6.93 11.98 0.12
N GLU A 61 -7.38 10.82 -0.33
CA GLU A 61 -8.29 10.68 -1.46
C GLU A 61 -9.71 10.45 -0.98
N VAL A 62 -10.67 11.14 -1.61
CA VAL A 62 -12.10 11.01 -1.34
C VAL A 62 -12.80 10.52 -2.61
N ALA A 63 -13.56 9.44 -2.49
CA ALA A 63 -14.37 8.92 -3.59
C ALA A 63 -15.84 8.78 -3.16
N PHE A 64 -16.75 9.11 -4.07
CA PHE A 64 -18.18 8.96 -3.83
C PHE A 64 -18.98 8.90 -5.13
N GLU A 65 -20.18 8.36 -5.02
CA GLU A 65 -21.18 8.35 -6.09
C GLU A 65 -22.37 9.23 -5.69
N TYR A 66 -23.22 9.55 -6.65
CA TYR A 66 -24.49 10.23 -6.38
C TYR A 66 -25.55 9.70 -7.33
N ALA A 67 -26.81 9.78 -6.90
CA ALA A 67 -27.96 9.42 -7.74
C ALA A 67 -28.97 10.57 -7.75
N GLY A 68 -29.38 10.98 -8.96
CA GLY A 68 -30.38 12.01 -9.18
C GLY A 68 -30.00 13.04 -10.23
N ASP A 69 -30.83 14.06 -10.37
CA ASP A 69 -30.64 15.14 -11.34
C ASP A 69 -29.57 16.15 -10.90
N LEU A 70 -28.40 16.08 -11.53
CA LEU A 70 -27.29 17.00 -11.28
C LEU A 70 -27.58 18.46 -11.62
N THR A 71 -28.57 18.75 -12.47
CA THR A 71 -28.93 20.13 -12.79
C THR A 71 -29.42 20.89 -11.55
N LEU A 72 -29.82 20.17 -10.51
CA LEU A 72 -30.27 20.73 -9.23
C LEU A 72 -29.13 21.06 -8.27
N ILE A 73 -27.89 20.64 -8.54
CA ILE A 73 -26.75 20.90 -7.65
C ILE A 73 -25.72 21.85 -8.23
N ARG A 74 -25.29 22.77 -7.38
CA ARG A 74 -24.30 23.80 -7.67
C ARG A 74 -22.90 23.22 -7.52
N GLU A 75 -22.65 22.59 -6.39
CA GLU A 75 -21.38 21.99 -6.00
C GLU A 75 -21.60 20.92 -4.94
N PHE A 76 -20.67 19.99 -4.84
CA PHE A 76 -20.46 19.18 -3.64
C PHE A 76 -19.39 19.86 -2.79
N ARG A 77 -19.54 19.79 -1.47
CA ARG A 77 -18.51 20.23 -0.52
C ARG A 77 -18.01 19.04 0.26
N ILE A 78 -16.74 18.72 0.09
CA ILE A 78 -16.04 17.72 0.89
C ILE A 78 -15.53 18.42 2.15
N VAL A 79 -16.01 17.97 3.31
CA VAL A 79 -15.60 18.47 4.62
C VAL A 79 -14.89 17.35 5.36
N VAL A 80 -13.68 17.62 5.83
CA VAL A 80 -12.91 16.68 6.64
C VAL A 80 -12.98 17.08 8.11
N THR A 81 -13.08 16.10 9.00
CA THR A 81 -13.15 16.30 10.45
C THR A 81 -12.21 15.34 11.15
N ARG A 82 -11.66 15.74 12.30
CA ARG A 82 -10.90 14.82 13.15
C ARG A 82 -11.84 13.89 13.90
N GLU A 83 -11.41 12.65 14.13
CA GLU A 83 -12.14 11.72 14.99
C GLU A 83 -12.19 12.25 16.43
N GLY A 84 -13.34 12.09 17.10
CA GLY A 84 -13.59 12.68 18.42
C GLY A 84 -14.15 14.11 18.40
N GLY A 85 -14.18 14.79 17.24
CA GLY A 85 -14.71 16.16 17.08
C GLY A 85 -16.24 16.30 17.11
N GLY A 86 -16.98 15.22 17.42
CA GLY A 86 -18.44 15.19 17.40
C GLY A 86 -19.05 15.00 16.01
N ARG A 87 -20.36 14.77 15.95
CA ARG A 87 -21.09 14.58 14.68
C ARG A 87 -21.30 15.94 14.00
N LEU A 88 -20.69 16.16 12.84
CA LEU A 88 -20.95 17.35 12.04
C LEU A 88 -22.36 17.29 11.46
N LEU A 89 -23.22 18.25 11.82
CA LEU A 89 -24.56 18.34 11.24
C LEU A 89 -24.50 18.99 9.86
N VAL A 90 -25.43 18.60 9.00
CA VAL A 90 -25.56 19.05 7.60
C VAL A 90 -25.57 20.58 7.47
N GLU A 91 -26.32 21.25 8.36
CA GLU A 91 -26.44 22.70 8.38
C GLU A 91 -25.13 23.39 8.79
N GLN A 92 -24.40 22.79 9.73
CA GLN A 92 -23.09 23.28 10.16
C GLN A 92 -22.08 23.15 9.01
N ALA A 93 -22.07 22.00 8.32
CA ALA A 93 -21.20 21.75 7.19
C ALA A 93 -21.46 22.70 6.00
N ALA A 94 -22.74 23.04 5.75
CA ALA A 94 -23.10 24.00 4.71
C ALA A 94 -22.77 25.46 5.05
N ALA A 95 -22.68 25.80 6.34
CA ALA A 95 -22.34 27.13 6.82
C ALA A 95 -20.84 27.39 6.97
N LEU A 96 -19.98 26.39 6.70
CA LEU A 96 -18.53 26.55 6.77
C LEU A 96 -18.02 27.57 5.76
N SER A 97 -16.93 28.26 6.13
CA SER A 97 -16.19 29.14 5.24
C SER A 97 -15.42 28.35 4.16
N PRO A 98 -15.16 28.93 2.97
CA PRO A 98 -14.56 28.22 1.85
C PRO A 98 -13.18 27.59 2.09
N ASP A 99 -12.45 28.03 3.12
CA ASP A 99 -11.16 27.47 3.53
C ASP A 99 -11.27 26.14 4.31
N ARG A 100 -12.49 25.72 4.69
CA ARG A 100 -12.76 24.53 5.51
C ARG A 100 -13.44 23.38 4.75
N TYR A 101 -13.53 23.51 3.43
CA TYR A 101 -14.06 22.46 2.56
C TYR A 101 -13.39 22.51 1.19
N VAL A 102 -13.45 21.39 0.47
CA VAL A 102 -13.05 21.32 -0.94
C VAL A 102 -14.31 21.27 -1.79
N ALA A 103 -14.48 22.27 -2.67
CA ALA A 103 -15.60 22.33 -3.59
C ALA A 103 -15.35 21.44 -4.81
N VAL A 104 -16.34 20.63 -5.17
CA VAL A 104 -16.30 19.79 -6.37
C VAL A 104 -17.46 20.14 -7.26
N VAL A 105 -17.16 20.47 -8.52
CA VAL A 105 -18.18 20.68 -9.53
C VAL A 105 -18.74 19.32 -9.95
N PRO A 106 -20.07 19.14 -10.00
CA PRO A 106 -20.66 17.86 -10.35
C PRO A 106 -20.33 17.47 -11.80
N THR A 107 -19.78 16.27 -11.99
CA THR A 107 -19.55 15.65 -13.29
C THR A 107 -20.28 14.32 -13.36
N PHE A 108 -20.68 13.87 -14.56
CA PHE A 108 -21.39 12.60 -14.74
C PHE A 108 -20.54 11.41 -14.28
N GLY A 109 -21.08 10.58 -13.37
CA GLY A 109 -20.42 9.37 -12.86
C GLY A 109 -19.84 9.52 -11.44
N ALA A 110 -19.02 8.53 -11.04
CA ALA A 110 -18.35 8.52 -9.75
C ALA A 110 -17.30 9.64 -9.66
N THR A 111 -17.22 10.30 -8.51
CA THR A 111 -16.17 11.28 -8.21
C THR A 111 -15.05 10.60 -7.44
N ARG A 112 -13.80 10.85 -7.84
CA ARG A 112 -12.59 10.47 -7.11
C ARG A 112 -11.63 11.66 -7.13
N LEU A 113 -11.23 12.15 -5.96
CA LEU A 113 -10.44 13.37 -5.82
C LEU A 113 -9.43 13.25 -4.68
N THR A 114 -8.15 13.39 -5.01
CA THR A 114 -7.09 13.71 -4.05
C THR A 114 -7.21 15.16 -3.61
N LEU A 115 -7.21 15.41 -2.30
CA LEU A 115 -7.36 16.78 -1.79
C LEU A 115 -6.09 17.61 -2.09
N PRO A 116 -6.20 18.95 -2.19
CA PRO A 116 -5.04 19.80 -2.38
C PRO A 116 -4.15 19.84 -1.13
N ALA A 117 -2.86 20.11 -1.29
CA ALA A 117 -1.89 20.11 -0.19
C ALA A 117 -2.28 21.03 0.99
N GLY A 118 -2.88 22.19 0.67
CA GLY A 118 -3.35 23.16 1.67
C GLY A 118 -4.73 22.89 2.24
N ALA A 119 -5.32 21.71 2.01
CA ALA A 119 -6.63 21.37 2.56
C ALA A 119 -6.62 21.43 4.09
N ARG A 120 -7.76 21.80 4.67
CA ARG A 120 -7.96 21.95 6.10
C ARG A 120 -9.17 21.16 6.56
N ASP A 121 -9.16 20.77 7.83
CA ASP A 121 -10.33 20.21 8.48
C ASP A 121 -11.38 21.29 8.80
N ALA A 122 -12.53 20.85 9.32
CA ALA A 122 -13.63 21.72 9.70
C ALA A 122 -13.28 22.73 10.81
N GLN A 123 -12.16 22.55 11.51
CA GLN A 123 -11.63 23.47 12.52
C GLN A 123 -10.63 24.48 11.92
N ALA A 124 -10.39 24.43 10.61
CA ALA A 124 -9.41 25.21 9.86
C ALA A 124 -7.94 24.83 10.13
N GLU A 125 -7.67 23.64 10.67
CA GLU A 125 -6.31 23.13 10.80
C GLU A 125 -5.90 22.34 9.55
N LEU A 126 -4.62 22.44 9.15
CA LEU A 126 -4.11 21.64 8.02
C LEU A 126 -4.23 20.15 8.31
N LEU A 127 -4.56 19.35 7.29
CA LEU A 127 -4.44 17.89 7.38
C LEU A 127 -2.98 17.51 7.58
N GLN A 128 -2.74 16.52 8.45
CA GLN A 128 -1.44 16.11 8.94
C GLN A 128 -1.45 14.62 9.30
N GLU A 129 -0.27 14.00 9.23
CA GLU A 129 0.00 12.62 9.65
C GLU A 129 -0.34 12.37 11.12
N GLY A 130 -0.64 11.12 11.44
CA GLY A 130 -0.93 10.66 12.80
C GLY A 130 -2.28 11.10 13.34
N ILE A 131 -3.06 11.85 12.56
CA ILE A 131 -4.42 12.27 12.92
C ILE A 131 -5.43 11.40 12.18
N THR A 132 -6.43 10.93 12.93
CA THR A 132 -7.56 10.18 12.38
C THR A 132 -8.64 11.15 11.90
N TYR A 133 -9.06 10.99 10.65
CA TYR A 133 -10.05 11.83 9.99
C TYR A 133 -11.27 11.04 9.52
N ARG A 134 -12.37 11.76 9.33
CA ARG A 134 -13.58 11.35 8.61
C ARG A 134 -13.96 12.43 7.60
N ALA A 135 -14.46 12.02 6.44
CA ALA A 135 -15.02 12.94 5.45
C ALA A 135 -16.54 12.90 5.46
N PHE A 136 -17.11 14.05 5.10
CA PHE A 136 -18.52 14.27 4.82
C PHE A 136 -18.64 14.96 3.48
N VAL A 137 -19.64 14.59 2.69
CA VAL A 137 -19.93 15.28 1.43
C VAL A 137 -21.32 15.90 1.50
N VAL A 138 -21.37 17.21 1.24
CA VAL A 138 -22.58 18.00 1.30
C VAL A 138 -22.98 18.42 -0.11
N SER A 139 -24.20 18.05 -0.52
CA SER A 139 -24.80 18.53 -1.77
C SER A 139 -25.37 19.93 -1.58
N VAL A 140 -24.89 20.90 -2.36
CA VAL A 140 -25.39 22.28 -2.31
C VAL A 140 -26.26 22.56 -3.52
N SER A 141 -27.54 22.85 -3.29
CA SER A 141 -28.53 23.05 -4.37
C SER A 141 -28.40 24.40 -5.10
N ARG A 142 -28.86 24.43 -6.36
CA ARG A 142 -29.09 25.66 -7.14
C ARG A 142 -30.45 26.32 -6.89
N LEU A 143 -31.36 25.63 -6.20
CA LEU A 143 -32.72 26.12 -5.98
C LEU A 143 -32.74 27.32 -5.01
N PRO A 144 -33.69 28.26 -5.15
CA PRO A 144 -33.78 29.50 -4.37
C PRO A 144 -34.04 29.29 -2.87
N TYR A 145 -34.31 28.06 -2.43
CA TYR A 145 -34.31 27.68 -1.02
C TYR A 145 -33.10 26.76 -0.78
N PRO A 146 -32.21 27.06 0.18
CA PRO A 146 -31.05 26.22 0.49
C PRO A 146 -31.54 24.90 1.10
N ARG A 147 -31.87 23.94 0.25
CA ARG A 147 -31.99 22.55 0.66
C ARG A 147 -30.59 21.97 0.60
N VAL A 148 -29.98 21.84 1.76
CA VAL A 148 -28.79 21.03 1.94
C VAL A 148 -29.28 19.62 2.22
N SER A 149 -29.06 18.70 1.30
CA SER A 149 -29.27 17.28 1.58
C SER A 149 -27.92 16.63 1.81
N SER A 150 -27.67 16.14 3.02
CA SER A 150 -26.60 15.17 3.22
C SER A 150 -27.04 13.80 2.72
N GLY A 151 -26.18 13.10 1.99
CA GLY A 151 -26.05 11.67 2.24
C GLY A 151 -25.50 11.54 3.66
N THR A 152 -26.27 10.96 4.58
CA THR A 152 -25.99 10.94 6.03
C THR A 152 -24.88 9.95 6.45
N GLU A 153 -23.99 9.56 5.54
CA GLU A 153 -22.94 8.60 5.83
C GLU A 153 -21.62 9.39 5.92
N SER A 154 -21.10 9.55 7.13
CA SER A 154 -19.67 9.85 7.29
C SER A 154 -18.89 8.69 6.70
N SER A 155 -17.75 8.94 6.07
CA SER A 155 -16.83 7.87 5.72
C SER A 155 -16.42 7.05 6.95
N ARG A 156 -15.79 5.89 6.72
CA ARG A 156 -14.94 5.27 7.74
C ARG A 156 -13.89 6.26 8.24
N ALA A 157 -13.45 6.08 9.48
CA ALA A 157 -12.29 6.79 9.98
C ALA A 157 -11.03 6.26 9.28
N ILE A 158 -10.08 7.15 8.98
CA ILE A 158 -8.76 6.80 8.49
C ILE A 158 -7.72 7.67 9.18
N THR A 159 -6.61 7.06 9.60
CA THR A 159 -5.44 7.80 10.07
C THR A 159 -4.53 8.02 8.88
N LEU A 160 -4.17 9.28 8.61
CA LEU A 160 -3.07 9.56 7.67
C LEU A 160 -1.78 9.05 8.30
N ALA A 161 -1.11 8.13 7.62
CA ALA A 161 0.06 7.46 8.13
C ALA A 161 1.28 7.81 7.28
N LYS A 162 2.32 8.35 7.94
CA LYS A 162 3.62 8.50 7.30
C LYS A 162 4.25 7.12 7.11
N THR A 163 4.16 6.58 5.90
CA THR A 163 4.99 5.44 5.50
C THR A 163 6.43 5.91 5.38
N THR A 164 7.29 5.34 6.22
CA THR A 164 8.73 5.61 6.17
C THR A 164 9.46 4.51 5.43
N LEU A 165 8.87 3.32 5.31
CA LEU A 165 9.46 2.22 4.58
C LEU A 165 9.32 2.45 3.08
N LYS A 166 10.44 2.42 2.39
CA LYS A 166 10.50 2.35 0.95
C LYS A 166 11.30 1.11 0.54
N ILE A 167 10.71 0.31 -0.34
CA ILE A 167 11.39 -0.82 -0.95
C ILE A 167 11.53 -0.53 -2.43
N THR A 168 12.78 -0.49 -2.90
CA THR A 168 13.13 -0.27 -4.30
C THR A 168 13.63 -1.58 -4.89
N TYR A 169 13.03 -2.01 -5.98
CA TYR A 169 13.58 -3.09 -6.78
C TYR A 169 14.89 -2.64 -7.41
N LEU A 170 15.95 -3.41 -7.22
CA LEU A 170 17.19 -3.19 -7.95
C LEU A 170 17.05 -3.91 -9.30
N TRP A 171 17.26 -5.23 -9.28
CA TRP A 171 17.22 -6.12 -10.43
C TRP A 171 17.36 -7.57 -9.95
N ASN A 172 16.92 -8.53 -10.75
CA ASN A 172 16.86 -9.94 -10.41
C ASN A 172 16.22 -10.20 -9.02
N ALA A 173 16.97 -10.67 -8.04
CA ALA A 173 16.53 -10.86 -6.65
C ALA A 173 16.77 -9.62 -5.78
N GLY A 174 17.54 -8.64 -6.26
CA GLY A 174 18.06 -7.54 -5.47
C GLY A 174 17.00 -6.52 -5.10
N ILE A 175 17.00 -6.11 -3.83
CA ILE A 175 16.17 -5.01 -3.32
C ILE A 175 16.98 -4.06 -2.43
N LEU A 176 16.55 -2.81 -2.40
CA LEU A 176 16.96 -1.81 -1.43
C LEU A 176 15.79 -1.52 -0.50
N ILE A 177 15.99 -1.73 0.79
CA ILE A 177 15.04 -1.40 1.86
C ILE A 177 15.57 -0.14 2.54
N GLU A 178 14.75 0.91 2.62
CA GLU A 178 15.14 2.16 3.27
C GLU A 178 14.04 2.74 4.14
N ASP A 179 14.45 3.37 5.24
CA ASP A 179 13.63 4.28 6.04
C ASP A 179 14.42 5.53 6.41
N ASP A 180 13.86 6.37 7.30
CA ASP A 180 14.51 7.60 7.77
C ASP A 180 15.83 7.34 8.54
N THR A 181 16.13 6.09 8.92
CA THR A 181 17.26 5.71 9.79
C THR A 181 18.39 4.97 9.06
N ALA A 182 18.05 4.14 8.07
CA ALA A 182 19.00 3.26 7.41
C ALA A 182 18.57 2.86 5.99
N LYS A 183 19.58 2.44 5.22
CA LYS A 183 19.44 1.79 3.92
C LYS A 183 20.13 0.44 3.94
N VAL A 184 19.41 -0.61 3.55
CA VAL A 184 19.87 -1.99 3.54
C VAL A 184 19.67 -2.57 2.14
N VAL A 185 20.74 -3.06 1.54
CA VAL A 185 20.70 -3.78 0.27
C VAL A 185 20.66 -5.26 0.56
N ILE A 186 19.75 -6.00 -0.08
CA ILE A 186 19.75 -7.47 -0.08
C ILE A 186 19.90 -7.92 -1.52
N ASP A 187 20.98 -8.64 -1.78
CA ASP A 187 21.44 -9.01 -3.12
C ASP A 187 21.59 -7.79 -4.06
N GLY A 188 21.85 -8.03 -5.34
CA GLY A 188 21.90 -6.98 -6.35
C GLY A 188 23.29 -6.38 -6.59
N LEU A 189 24.30 -6.64 -5.75
CA LEU A 189 25.70 -6.32 -6.09
C LEU A 189 26.24 -7.31 -7.12
N GLN A 190 25.73 -7.23 -8.34
CA GLN A 190 25.98 -8.17 -9.43
C GLN A 190 26.14 -7.44 -10.77
N ARG A 191 26.80 -8.10 -11.75
CA ARG A 191 27.10 -7.54 -13.08
C ARG A 191 26.75 -8.48 -14.25
N ARG A 192 26.04 -9.58 -13.97
CA ARG A 192 25.60 -10.56 -14.96
C ARG A 192 24.61 -9.89 -15.92
N THR A 193 24.86 -10.05 -17.22
CA THR A 193 24.07 -9.47 -18.32
C THR A 193 23.85 -10.51 -19.41
N ASP A 194 23.26 -11.65 -19.06
CA ASP A 194 23.02 -12.77 -19.99
C ASP A 194 21.55 -12.86 -20.44
N GLY A 195 20.69 -11.96 -19.97
CA GLY A 195 19.29 -11.88 -20.35
C GLY A 195 18.43 -13.03 -19.82
N PHE A 196 18.94 -13.90 -18.94
CA PHE A 196 18.11 -14.90 -18.29
C PHE A 196 17.22 -14.25 -17.22
N PHE A 197 17.82 -13.42 -16.37
CA PHE A 197 17.14 -12.58 -15.40
C PHE A 197 17.15 -11.11 -15.83
N VAL A 198 16.42 -10.26 -15.09
CA VAL A 198 16.43 -8.82 -15.34
C VAL A 198 17.84 -8.26 -15.13
N ASP A 199 18.45 -7.79 -16.21
CA ASP A 199 19.82 -7.27 -16.20
C ASP A 199 19.92 -5.94 -15.42
N PRO A 200 21.05 -5.68 -14.75
CA PRO A 200 21.28 -4.45 -14.00
C PRO A 200 21.61 -3.30 -14.97
N PRO A 201 20.83 -2.20 -15.01
CA PRO A 201 21.15 -1.07 -15.86
C PRO A 201 22.50 -0.45 -15.46
N GLN A 202 23.33 -0.12 -16.45
CA GLN A 202 24.74 0.24 -16.24
C GLN A 202 24.94 1.37 -15.22
N GLU A 203 24.26 2.51 -15.40
CA GLU A 203 24.43 3.68 -14.54
C GLU A 203 23.86 3.45 -13.12
N PRO A 204 22.60 2.99 -12.94
CA PRO A 204 22.08 2.61 -11.61
C PRO A 204 22.97 1.60 -10.87
N ARG A 205 23.51 0.60 -11.56
CA ARG A 205 24.44 -0.37 -10.99
C ARG A 205 25.74 0.27 -10.51
N GLN A 206 26.35 1.14 -11.32
CA GLN A 206 27.55 1.87 -10.93
C GLN A 206 27.28 2.80 -9.73
N ASN A 207 26.11 3.44 -9.69
CA ASN A 207 25.70 4.28 -8.58
C ASN A 207 25.48 3.46 -7.30
N LEU A 208 24.93 2.24 -7.39
CA LEU A 208 24.81 1.33 -6.25
C LEU A 208 26.19 0.92 -5.71
N GLU A 209 27.08 0.44 -6.60
CA GLU A 209 28.43 0.01 -6.25
C GLU A 209 29.30 1.15 -5.68
N SER A 210 29.00 2.40 -6.02
CA SER A 210 29.73 3.58 -5.52
C SER A 210 29.01 4.33 -4.39
N GLY A 211 27.80 3.90 -3.99
CA GLY A 211 26.99 4.60 -2.99
C GLY A 211 26.61 6.02 -3.39
N MET A 212 26.37 6.26 -4.68
CA MET A 212 26.06 7.58 -5.24
C MET A 212 24.55 7.80 -5.40
N GLY A 213 24.14 9.07 -5.34
CA GLY A 213 22.76 9.49 -5.59
C GLY A 213 21.76 8.80 -4.66
N ALA A 214 20.78 8.10 -5.23
CA ALA A 214 19.75 7.37 -4.48
C ALA A 214 20.33 6.27 -3.57
N PHE A 215 21.58 5.84 -3.79
CA PHE A 215 22.26 4.80 -3.03
C PHE A 215 23.23 5.34 -1.97
N ALA A 216 23.23 6.66 -1.72
CA ALA A 216 24.00 7.24 -0.63
C ALA A 216 23.53 6.72 0.74
N ASN A 217 24.48 6.58 1.67
CA ASN A 217 24.27 6.18 3.07
C ASN A 217 23.75 4.74 3.27
N ILE A 218 24.11 3.79 2.38
CA ILE A 218 23.90 2.37 2.65
C ILE A 218 24.68 1.95 3.91
N ARG A 219 23.95 1.36 4.86
CA ARG A 219 24.50 0.89 6.14
C ARG A 219 25.00 -0.54 6.03
N VAL A 220 24.22 -1.39 5.37
CA VAL A 220 24.50 -2.83 5.25
C VAL A 220 24.11 -3.32 3.86
N ALA A 221 24.98 -4.13 3.26
CA ALA A 221 24.68 -4.97 2.11
C ALA A 221 24.67 -6.44 2.55
N LEU A 222 23.66 -7.18 2.15
CA LEU A 222 23.42 -8.57 2.51
C LEU A 222 23.49 -9.43 1.26
N GLY A 223 24.33 -10.47 1.27
CA GLY A 223 24.35 -11.50 0.23
C GLY A 223 23.66 -12.76 0.73
N THR A 224 22.64 -13.24 0.03
CA THR A 224 21.91 -14.46 0.42
C THR A 224 22.77 -15.70 0.20
N HIS A 225 23.48 -15.77 -0.93
CA HIS A 225 24.34 -16.88 -1.31
C HIS A 225 25.35 -16.50 -2.40
N ILE A 226 26.12 -17.49 -2.88
CA ILE A 226 27.31 -17.28 -3.71
C ILE A 226 27.05 -17.12 -5.22
N HIS A 227 25.81 -17.32 -5.70
CA HIS A 227 25.55 -17.23 -7.14
C HIS A 227 25.71 -15.79 -7.65
N GLU A 228 26.33 -15.67 -8.83
CA GLU A 228 26.71 -14.37 -9.38
C GLU A 228 25.53 -13.50 -9.81
N ASP A 229 24.35 -14.07 -10.03
CA ASP A 229 23.12 -13.30 -10.27
C ASP A 229 22.53 -12.66 -9.00
N HIS A 230 23.05 -13.01 -7.82
CA HIS A 230 22.76 -12.36 -6.55
C HIS A 230 23.87 -11.42 -6.15
N ILE A 231 25.09 -11.96 -6.01
CA ILE A 231 26.29 -11.23 -5.61
C ILE A 231 27.47 -11.67 -6.45
N LEU A 232 28.06 -10.73 -7.18
CA LEU A 232 29.38 -10.88 -7.75
C LEU A 232 30.42 -10.38 -6.74
N ALA A 233 31.34 -11.24 -6.31
CA ALA A 233 32.37 -10.88 -5.32
C ALA A 233 33.19 -9.64 -5.72
N ALA A 234 33.48 -9.44 -7.02
CA ALA A 234 34.14 -8.23 -7.50
C ALA A 234 33.32 -6.95 -7.25
N ALA A 235 32.01 -6.98 -7.49
CA ALA A 235 31.13 -5.86 -7.22
C ALA A 235 31.01 -5.58 -5.71
N ALA A 236 30.94 -6.61 -4.88
CA ALA A 236 30.93 -6.46 -3.43
C ALA A 236 32.25 -5.87 -2.88
N ARG A 237 33.40 -6.26 -3.44
CA ARG A 237 34.70 -5.66 -3.09
C ARG A 237 34.78 -4.17 -3.48
N ASP A 238 34.35 -3.84 -4.70
CA ASP A 238 34.32 -2.45 -5.17
C ASP A 238 33.38 -1.60 -4.31
N PHE A 239 32.20 -2.14 -3.96
CA PHE A 239 31.26 -1.51 -3.04
C PHE A 239 31.87 -1.22 -1.67
N LEU A 240 32.52 -2.19 -1.04
CA LEU A 240 33.17 -1.97 0.25
C LEU A 240 34.30 -0.93 0.16
N ASN A 241 35.04 -0.88 -0.94
CA ASN A 241 36.10 0.10 -1.14
C ASN A 241 35.57 1.53 -1.36
N LEU A 242 34.47 1.68 -2.11
CA LEU A 242 33.91 2.98 -2.47
C LEU A 242 32.90 3.52 -1.45
N VAL A 243 32.29 2.65 -0.64
CA VAL A 243 31.30 3.01 0.38
C VAL A 243 31.86 2.69 1.77
N PRO A 244 32.70 3.56 2.35
CA PRO A 244 33.45 3.26 3.58
C PRO A 244 32.58 3.13 4.84
N THR A 245 31.33 3.56 4.78
CA THR A 245 30.36 3.49 5.89
C THR A 245 29.56 2.19 5.90
N ALA A 246 29.53 1.44 4.80
CA ALA A 246 28.73 0.23 4.67
C ALA A 246 29.45 -1.00 5.24
N TRP A 247 28.67 -1.97 5.70
CA TRP A 247 29.13 -3.31 6.06
C TRP A 247 28.55 -4.35 5.10
N PHE A 248 29.26 -5.44 4.89
CA PHE A 248 28.78 -6.58 4.12
C PHE A 248 28.57 -7.80 5.01
N VAL A 249 27.44 -8.48 4.88
CA VAL A 249 27.14 -9.73 5.59
C VAL A 249 26.74 -10.81 4.58
N GLY A 250 27.26 -12.02 4.74
CA GLY A 250 26.89 -13.16 3.91
C GLY A 250 27.33 -14.49 4.52
N PRO A 251 26.97 -15.63 3.89
CA PRO A 251 27.54 -16.93 4.22
C PRO A 251 29.07 -16.93 4.13
N THR A 252 29.72 -17.83 4.87
CA THR A 252 31.19 -17.91 4.93
C THR A 252 31.81 -18.05 3.54
N ALA A 253 31.26 -18.93 2.69
CA ALA A 253 31.75 -19.14 1.33
C ALA A 253 31.74 -17.87 0.47
N LEU A 254 30.77 -16.97 0.68
CA LEU A 254 30.71 -15.70 -0.04
C LEU A 254 31.68 -14.67 0.54
N VAL A 255 31.76 -14.57 1.88
CA VAL A 255 32.64 -13.62 2.56
C VAL A 255 34.12 -13.95 2.33
N ASP A 256 34.48 -15.22 2.24
CA ASP A 256 35.85 -15.66 1.95
C ASP A 256 36.32 -15.13 0.58
N LEU A 257 35.43 -15.02 -0.41
CA LEU A 257 35.75 -14.42 -1.72
C LEU A 257 36.05 -12.92 -1.65
N LEU A 258 35.73 -12.25 -0.55
CA LEU A 258 36.06 -10.84 -0.32
C LEU A 258 37.50 -10.66 0.20
N ASN A 259 38.28 -11.75 0.34
CA ASN A 259 39.72 -11.74 0.62
C ASN A 259 40.10 -10.93 1.88
N GLY A 260 39.31 -11.06 2.95
CA GLY A 260 39.62 -10.46 4.25
C GLY A 260 39.44 -8.94 4.31
N LEU A 261 38.65 -8.34 3.41
CA LEU A 261 38.30 -6.93 3.51
C LEU A 261 37.67 -6.60 4.87
N PRO A 262 37.98 -5.44 5.47
CA PRO A 262 37.33 -5.00 6.71
C PRO A 262 35.84 -4.73 6.47
N ARG A 263 35.07 -4.66 7.56
CA ARG A 263 33.59 -4.44 7.53
C ARG A 263 32.84 -5.57 6.80
N THR A 264 33.38 -6.78 6.84
CA THR A 264 32.71 -8.01 6.42
C THR A 264 32.33 -8.84 7.65
N VAL A 265 31.18 -9.53 7.59
CA VAL A 265 30.70 -10.40 8.66
C VAL A 265 30.23 -11.71 8.04
N ALA A 266 30.76 -12.84 8.54
CA ALA A 266 30.32 -14.19 8.18
C ALA A 266 29.72 -14.87 9.43
N PRO A 267 28.41 -14.74 9.67
CA PRO A 267 27.76 -15.36 10.81
C PRO A 267 27.80 -16.89 10.70
N ASN A 268 28.18 -17.59 11.77
CA ASN A 268 28.09 -19.04 11.82
C ASN A 268 26.65 -19.45 12.18
N VAL A 269 25.81 -19.62 11.17
CA VAL A 269 24.42 -20.12 11.33
C VAL A 269 24.33 -21.50 10.70
N PRO A 270 24.25 -22.59 11.48
CA PRO A 270 24.07 -23.93 10.94
C PRO A 270 22.77 -24.07 10.15
N ARG A 271 22.75 -24.97 9.15
CA ARG A 271 21.56 -25.21 8.32
C ARG A 271 20.36 -25.63 9.16
N GLY A 272 19.19 -25.04 8.87
CA GLY A 272 17.96 -25.23 9.64
C GLY A 272 17.91 -24.43 10.95
N GLN A 273 18.92 -23.59 11.23
CA GLN A 273 18.94 -22.71 12.40
C GLN A 273 18.85 -21.24 12.00
N ARG A 274 18.48 -20.41 12.98
CA ARG A 274 18.41 -18.95 12.85
C ARG A 274 19.24 -18.25 13.90
N ALA A 275 19.69 -17.04 13.57
CA ALA A 275 20.37 -16.14 14.48
C ALA A 275 19.85 -14.71 14.29
N THR A 276 20.16 -13.84 15.24
CA THR A 276 19.98 -12.40 15.07
C THR A 276 21.26 -11.69 15.44
N ILE A 277 21.70 -10.79 14.57
CA ILE A 277 22.91 -9.98 14.76
C ILE A 277 22.57 -8.50 14.66
N LEU A 278 23.44 -7.65 15.22
CA LEU A 278 23.39 -6.20 15.07
C LEU A 278 24.64 -5.76 14.31
N VAL A 279 24.47 -5.22 13.11
CA VAL A 279 25.58 -4.76 12.26
C VAL A 279 25.30 -3.33 11.84
N ASN A 280 26.24 -2.42 12.13
CA ASN A 280 26.16 -1.01 11.79
C ASN A 280 24.84 -0.30 12.22
N GLY A 281 24.27 -0.73 13.35
CA GLY A 281 23.00 -0.22 13.88
C GLY A 281 21.74 -0.84 13.26
N VAL A 282 21.87 -1.82 12.35
CA VAL A 282 20.75 -2.56 11.76
C VAL A 282 20.63 -3.92 12.42
N ARG A 283 19.43 -4.26 12.92
CA ARG A 283 19.11 -5.58 13.47
C ARG A 283 18.74 -6.52 12.32
N ILE A 284 19.42 -7.65 12.23
CA ILE A 284 19.34 -8.57 11.09
C ILE A 284 19.08 -9.97 11.62
N GLY A 285 17.89 -10.50 11.34
CA GLY A 285 17.59 -11.92 11.50
C GLY A 285 18.13 -12.70 10.30
N ILE A 286 18.69 -13.87 10.56
CA ILE A 286 19.29 -14.74 9.56
C ILE A 286 18.70 -16.12 9.75
N LEU A 287 18.17 -16.70 8.68
CA LEU A 287 17.67 -18.07 8.64
C LEU A 287 18.50 -18.83 7.60
N HIS A 288 19.17 -19.89 8.01
CA HIS A 288 19.89 -20.74 7.06
C HIS A 288 18.94 -21.80 6.50
N VAL A 289 18.31 -21.47 5.37
CA VAL A 289 17.36 -22.31 4.65
C VAL A 289 18.05 -23.10 3.54
N ARG A 290 17.42 -24.17 3.04
CA ARG A 290 17.87 -24.84 1.82
C ARG A 290 17.60 -23.99 0.59
N HIS A 291 18.55 -24.01 -0.33
CA HIS A 291 18.40 -23.50 -1.70
C HIS A 291 17.48 -24.43 -2.51
N PHE A 292 16.67 -23.92 -3.44
CA PHE A 292 15.87 -24.75 -4.35
C PHE A 292 16.75 -25.57 -5.28
N ASN A 293 16.22 -26.68 -5.78
CA ASN A 293 16.79 -27.45 -6.89
C ASN A 293 15.88 -27.32 -8.10
N GLN A 294 16.39 -26.82 -9.22
CA GLN A 294 15.62 -26.64 -10.45
C GLN A 294 16.46 -26.96 -11.68
N PHE A 295 15.78 -27.18 -12.81
CA PHE A 295 16.39 -27.45 -14.12
C PHE A 295 17.34 -28.66 -14.14
N GLY A 296 17.10 -29.63 -13.26
CA GLY A 296 17.99 -30.80 -13.10
C GLY A 296 19.33 -30.48 -12.42
N MET A 297 19.48 -29.27 -11.87
CA MET A 297 20.66 -28.86 -11.10
C MET A 297 20.41 -29.07 -9.60
N ASP A 298 21.43 -29.57 -8.92
CA ASP A 298 21.45 -29.74 -7.47
C ASP A 298 22.26 -28.62 -6.81
N PHE A 299 21.55 -27.70 -6.18
CA PHE A 299 22.11 -26.61 -5.38
C PHE A 299 22.02 -26.92 -3.87
N GLY A 300 21.72 -28.16 -3.50
CA GLY A 300 21.55 -28.56 -2.11
C GLY A 300 22.78 -28.34 -1.23
N ALA A 301 23.98 -28.18 -1.80
CA ALA A 301 25.20 -27.84 -1.07
C ALA A 301 25.45 -26.32 -0.93
N ILE A 302 24.72 -25.48 -1.66
CA ILE A 302 24.85 -24.03 -1.59
C ILE A 302 24.13 -23.53 -0.33
N ASP A 303 24.81 -22.71 0.46
CA ASP A 303 24.19 -21.99 1.58
C ASP A 303 23.18 -21.00 1.01
N ASN A 304 21.99 -20.89 1.61
CA ASN A 304 21.05 -19.80 1.31
C ASN A 304 20.57 -19.17 2.62
N TYR A 305 20.96 -17.91 2.85
CA TYR A 305 20.50 -17.14 4.00
C TYR A 305 19.26 -16.33 3.59
N ALA A 306 18.14 -16.61 4.25
CA ALA A 306 17.01 -15.71 4.26
C ALA A 306 17.21 -14.65 5.34
N TYR A 307 16.95 -13.38 5.00
CA TYR A 307 17.19 -12.25 5.90
C TYR A 307 15.89 -11.62 6.36
N LEU A 308 15.75 -11.44 7.67
CA LEU A 308 14.69 -10.67 8.30
C LEU A 308 15.25 -9.31 8.71
N VAL A 309 14.77 -8.24 8.07
CA VAL A 309 15.15 -6.86 8.34
C VAL A 309 13.96 -6.12 8.95
N GLU A 310 14.22 -5.36 10.01
CA GLU A 310 13.23 -4.49 10.65
C GLU A 310 13.55 -3.03 10.33
N LEU A 311 12.74 -2.39 9.48
CA LEU A 311 12.85 -0.97 9.11
C LEU A 311 11.46 -0.39 8.90
N GLY A 312 11.29 0.90 9.17
CA GLY A 312 10.01 1.61 9.05
C GLY A 312 8.88 1.03 9.92
N GLY A 313 9.24 0.34 11.02
CA GLY A 313 8.27 -0.35 11.88
C GLY A 313 7.71 -1.66 11.29
N LYS A 314 8.31 -2.18 10.22
CA LYS A 314 7.89 -3.39 9.50
C LYS A 314 8.95 -4.48 9.55
N LYS A 315 8.51 -5.73 9.50
CA LYS A 315 9.33 -6.94 9.37
C LYS A 315 9.33 -7.42 7.93
N ILE A 316 10.48 -7.32 7.26
CA ILE A 316 10.68 -7.71 5.86
C ILE A 316 11.55 -8.96 5.81
N LEU A 317 11.01 -10.07 5.31
CA LEU A 317 11.71 -11.34 5.14
C LEU A 317 12.03 -11.59 3.67
N HIS A 318 13.31 -11.52 3.30
CA HIS A 318 13.80 -11.88 1.97
C HIS A 318 14.28 -13.33 1.95
N LEU A 319 13.68 -14.18 1.12
CA LEU A 319 13.95 -15.61 1.15
C LEU A 319 15.17 -16.06 0.34
N GLY A 320 15.72 -15.20 -0.52
CA GLY A 320 16.73 -15.61 -1.49
C GLY A 320 16.18 -16.74 -2.36
N ASP A 321 17.02 -17.72 -2.68
CA ASP A 321 16.67 -18.82 -3.57
C ASP A 321 16.14 -20.03 -2.80
N VAL A 322 15.13 -19.79 -1.95
CA VAL A 322 14.63 -20.81 -1.02
C VAL A 322 13.96 -22.00 -1.71
N ASP A 323 14.19 -23.21 -1.19
CA ASP A 323 13.33 -24.37 -1.42
C ASP A 323 12.05 -24.26 -0.58
N VAL A 324 10.92 -23.94 -1.20
CA VAL A 324 9.65 -23.70 -0.49
C VAL A 324 8.97 -25.02 -0.12
N THR A 325 9.41 -25.64 0.97
CA THR A 325 8.80 -26.85 1.54
C THR A 325 8.53 -26.69 3.04
N THR A 326 7.51 -27.38 3.55
CA THR A 326 7.19 -27.37 5.00
C THR A 326 8.38 -27.83 5.84
N ALA A 327 9.13 -28.84 5.38
CA ALA A 327 10.31 -29.35 6.07
C ALA A 327 11.43 -28.30 6.17
N ASN A 328 11.55 -27.43 5.16
CA ASN A 328 12.56 -26.36 5.16
C ASN A 328 12.14 -25.17 6.04
N LEU A 329 10.84 -24.83 6.11
CA LEU A 329 10.41 -23.56 6.72
C LEU A 329 9.77 -23.69 8.12
N SER A 330 9.11 -24.81 8.44
CA SER A 330 8.31 -24.94 9.68
C SER A 330 9.13 -24.84 10.97
N GLY A 331 10.42 -25.21 10.93
CA GLY A 331 11.31 -25.17 12.09
C GLY A 331 11.67 -23.76 12.59
N PHE A 332 11.37 -22.71 11.81
CA PHE A 332 11.78 -21.34 12.13
C PHE A 332 10.77 -20.53 12.94
N GLY A 333 9.53 -21.02 13.07
CA GLY A 333 8.47 -20.35 13.83
C GLY A 333 8.00 -19.02 13.24
N LEU A 334 8.13 -18.83 11.92
CA LEU A 334 7.90 -17.53 11.25
C LEU A 334 6.46 -17.01 11.35
N ALA A 335 5.45 -17.87 11.38
CA ALA A 335 4.05 -17.45 11.52
C ALA A 335 3.79 -16.67 12.83
N ALA A 336 4.57 -16.91 13.88
CA ALA A 336 4.46 -16.18 15.14
C ALA A 336 5.29 -14.88 15.15
N GLU A 337 6.13 -14.65 14.14
CA GLU A 337 6.97 -13.44 14.06
C GLU A 337 6.18 -12.21 13.61
N GLY A 338 5.02 -12.38 12.97
CA GLY A 338 4.27 -11.25 12.40
C GLY A 338 5.04 -10.60 11.26
N ILE A 339 5.38 -11.39 10.23
CA ILE A 339 6.10 -10.89 9.06
C ILE A 339 5.15 -10.01 8.24
N ASP A 340 5.40 -8.71 8.14
CA ASP A 340 4.58 -7.81 7.33
C ASP A 340 4.78 -8.11 5.84
N ILE A 341 6.03 -8.30 5.41
CA ILE A 341 6.39 -8.40 3.99
C ILE A 341 7.30 -9.61 3.78
N VAL A 342 6.93 -10.50 2.86
CA VAL A 342 7.83 -11.53 2.35
C VAL A 342 8.24 -11.23 0.92
N VAL A 343 9.53 -11.38 0.63
CA VAL A 343 10.10 -11.25 -0.71
C VAL A 343 10.50 -12.64 -1.20
N ILE A 344 9.90 -13.07 -2.32
CA ILE A 344 10.01 -14.44 -2.82
C ILE A 344 10.57 -14.48 -4.25
N PRO A 345 11.38 -15.50 -4.58
CA PRO A 345 11.70 -15.80 -5.97
C PRO A 345 10.45 -16.40 -6.64
N ALA A 346 10.14 -15.94 -7.85
CA ALA A 346 8.83 -16.24 -8.46
C ALA A 346 8.88 -16.77 -9.91
N PHE A 347 10.05 -17.18 -10.39
CA PHE A 347 10.17 -17.73 -11.74
C PHE A 347 9.85 -19.22 -11.85
N GLY A 348 9.42 -19.62 -13.05
CA GLY A 348 9.25 -21.02 -13.43
C GLY A 348 8.31 -21.78 -12.49
N THR A 349 8.77 -22.90 -11.94
CA THR A 349 7.97 -23.77 -11.06
C THR A 349 8.18 -23.50 -9.56
N LEU A 350 8.90 -22.43 -9.18
CA LEU A 350 9.11 -22.12 -7.76
C LEU A 350 7.82 -21.70 -7.06
N LEU A 351 6.95 -20.99 -7.78
CA LEU A 351 5.69 -20.49 -7.25
C LEU A 351 4.48 -21.27 -7.78
N THR A 352 4.00 -22.24 -7.00
CA THR A 352 2.82 -23.06 -7.30
C THR A 352 1.77 -22.87 -6.20
N ALA A 353 0.58 -23.44 -6.37
CA ALA A 353 -0.41 -23.47 -5.29
C ALA A 353 0.15 -24.17 -4.02
N ALA A 354 0.96 -25.21 -4.18
CA ALA A 354 1.58 -25.91 -3.05
C ALA A 354 2.61 -25.02 -2.32
N SER A 355 3.48 -24.32 -3.04
CA SER A 355 4.45 -23.42 -2.38
C SER A 355 3.78 -22.19 -1.77
N ARG A 356 2.70 -21.66 -2.40
CA ARG A 356 1.82 -20.66 -1.78
C ARG A 356 1.26 -21.16 -0.44
N ASP A 357 0.72 -22.38 -0.40
CA ASP A 357 0.13 -22.93 0.82
C ASP A 357 1.18 -23.09 1.94
N VAL A 358 2.41 -23.48 1.58
CA VAL A 358 3.53 -23.54 2.53
C VAL A 358 3.87 -22.14 3.05
N ILE A 359 4.03 -21.14 2.18
CA ILE A 359 4.34 -19.75 2.57
C ILE A 359 3.26 -19.22 3.53
N ASN A 360 1.98 -19.36 3.16
CA ASN A 360 0.87 -18.87 3.98
C ASN A 360 0.79 -19.59 5.33
N ALA A 361 1.03 -20.90 5.37
CA ALA A 361 0.97 -21.66 6.62
C ALA A 361 2.18 -21.43 7.54
N THR A 362 3.38 -21.22 6.97
CA THR A 362 4.62 -21.17 7.75
C THR A 362 5.11 -19.77 8.05
N ILE A 363 4.81 -18.80 7.18
CA ILE A 363 5.25 -17.39 7.28
C ILE A 363 4.08 -16.47 7.62
N ALA A 364 2.91 -16.72 7.02
CA ALA A 364 1.69 -15.92 7.16
C ALA A 364 1.92 -14.40 6.93
N PRO A 365 2.45 -13.99 5.77
CA PRO A 365 2.78 -12.59 5.50
C PRO A 365 1.53 -11.75 5.17
N ASP A 366 1.54 -10.47 5.52
CA ASP A 366 0.48 -9.53 5.10
C ASP A 366 0.62 -9.18 3.61
N VAL A 367 1.87 -9.03 3.13
CA VAL A 367 2.19 -8.69 1.75
C VAL A 367 3.24 -9.61 1.17
N VAL A 368 3.03 -10.02 -0.08
CA VAL A 368 4.02 -10.72 -0.90
C VAL A 368 4.60 -9.78 -1.95
N ILE A 369 5.93 -9.71 -2.01
CA ILE A 369 6.68 -9.09 -3.09
C ILE A 369 7.37 -10.21 -3.89
N ALA A 370 7.10 -10.26 -5.19
CA ALA A 370 7.78 -11.18 -6.10
C ALA A 370 8.96 -10.50 -6.77
N THR A 371 10.13 -11.14 -6.66
CA THR A 371 11.38 -10.81 -7.37
C THR A 371 11.87 -12.04 -8.13
N HIS A 372 13.07 -11.97 -8.70
CA HIS A 372 13.72 -13.09 -9.37
C HIS A 372 12.84 -13.63 -10.50
N LEU A 373 12.44 -12.75 -11.43
CA LEU A 373 11.65 -13.13 -12.59
C LEU A 373 12.57 -13.35 -13.78
N ARG A 374 12.22 -14.29 -14.65
CA ARG A 374 12.96 -14.45 -15.91
C ARG A 374 12.69 -13.25 -16.81
N ALA A 375 13.72 -12.70 -17.44
CA ALA A 375 13.55 -11.50 -18.27
C ALA A 375 12.62 -11.75 -19.46
N ALA A 376 12.77 -12.88 -20.15
CA ALA A 376 11.95 -13.22 -21.31
C ALA A 376 10.51 -13.62 -20.92
N GLU A 377 10.32 -14.33 -19.81
CA GLU A 377 9.01 -14.81 -19.35
C GLU A 377 8.36 -13.93 -18.28
N GLY A 378 8.89 -12.74 -17.99
CA GLY A 378 8.45 -11.91 -16.87
C GLY A 378 6.95 -11.61 -16.85
N VAL A 379 6.29 -11.53 -18.01
CA VAL A 379 4.82 -11.39 -18.11
C VAL A 379 4.10 -12.66 -17.64
N ALA A 380 4.56 -13.84 -18.04
CA ALA A 380 3.99 -15.12 -17.63
C ALA A 380 4.23 -15.35 -16.13
N ASP A 381 5.45 -15.13 -15.65
CA ASP A 381 5.79 -15.26 -14.23
C ASP A 381 4.94 -14.29 -13.38
N SER A 382 4.76 -13.04 -13.84
CA SER A 382 3.87 -12.06 -13.16
C SER A 382 2.42 -12.50 -13.12
N THR A 383 1.92 -13.09 -14.21
CA THR A 383 0.54 -13.58 -14.31
C THR A 383 0.32 -14.72 -13.31
N GLN A 384 1.30 -15.62 -13.19
CA GLN A 384 1.28 -16.72 -12.22
C GLN A 384 1.32 -16.20 -10.78
N VAL A 385 2.16 -15.21 -10.47
CA VAL A 385 2.17 -14.55 -9.16
C VAL A 385 0.81 -13.97 -8.85
N LYS A 386 0.22 -13.19 -9.76
CA LYS A 386 -1.08 -12.54 -9.55
C LYS A 386 -2.25 -13.53 -9.45
N ALA A 387 -2.16 -14.68 -10.09
CA ALA A 387 -3.15 -15.75 -9.95
C ALA A 387 -3.14 -16.38 -8.54
N LEU A 388 -1.97 -16.48 -7.91
CA LEU A 388 -1.80 -17.08 -6.58
C LEU A 388 -1.93 -16.06 -5.44
N TYR A 389 -1.48 -14.83 -5.68
CA TYR A 389 -1.52 -13.69 -4.78
C TYR A 389 -2.00 -12.44 -5.54
N PRO A 390 -3.33 -12.20 -5.63
CA PRO A 390 -3.88 -11.07 -6.38
C PRO A 390 -3.32 -9.70 -5.97
N ASN A 391 -3.05 -9.54 -4.66
CA ASN A 391 -2.53 -8.30 -4.08
C ASN A 391 -1.00 -8.23 -4.02
N ALA A 392 -0.27 -9.25 -4.52
CA ALA A 392 1.19 -9.22 -4.48
C ALA A 392 1.76 -8.07 -5.31
N ILE A 393 2.86 -7.49 -4.86
CA ILE A 393 3.65 -6.56 -5.64
C ILE A 393 4.58 -7.38 -6.52
N VAL A 394 4.65 -7.08 -7.81
CA VAL A 394 5.51 -7.79 -8.75
C VAL A 394 6.50 -6.80 -9.33
N PHE A 395 7.76 -6.94 -8.92
CA PHE A 395 8.82 -6.07 -9.40
C PHE A 395 9.35 -6.56 -10.73
N ARG A 396 9.31 -5.68 -11.74
CA ARG A 396 9.74 -6.02 -13.11
C ARG A 396 10.72 -5.04 -13.68
N THR A 397 10.53 -3.76 -13.40
CA THR A 397 11.33 -2.69 -13.99
C THR A 397 12.33 -2.22 -12.94
N PRO A 398 13.65 -2.28 -13.22
CA PRO A 398 14.66 -1.78 -12.30
C PRO A 398 14.30 -0.40 -11.76
N LEU A 399 14.46 -0.22 -10.46
CA LEU A 399 14.10 0.97 -9.69
C LEU A 399 12.59 1.19 -9.47
N ASP A 400 11.74 0.19 -9.73
CA ASP A 400 10.36 0.18 -9.24
C ASP A 400 10.34 0.39 -7.72
N VAL A 401 9.41 1.21 -7.24
CA VAL A 401 9.33 1.59 -5.82
C VAL A 401 7.96 1.26 -5.25
N THR A 402 7.94 0.65 -4.07
CA THR A 402 6.76 0.63 -3.19
C THR A 402 7.06 1.35 -1.87
N ARG A 403 6.01 1.94 -1.26
CA ARG A 403 6.05 2.63 0.04
C ARG A 403 4.99 2.02 0.96
N MET A 404 5.36 1.79 2.21
CA MET A 404 4.58 0.94 3.15
C MET A 404 4.64 1.36 4.60
#